data_AF-A0A7C6E085-F1
#
_entry.id   AF-A0A7C6E085-F1
#
_cell.length_a   1.000
_cell.length_b   1.000
_cell.length_c   1.000
_cell.angle_alpha   90.00
_cell.angle_beta   90.00
_cell.angle_gamma   90.00
#
_symmetry.space_group_name_H-M   'P 1'
#
loop_
_entity.id
_entity.type
_entity.pdbx_description
1 polymer ?
#
loop_
_entity_poly.entity_id
_entity_poly.type
_entity_poly.pdbx_seq_one_letter_code
_entity_poly.pdbx_strand_id
1 'polypeptide(L)' 'MKQTNDKNLRPKLRLSEIERLIREHKILVPPPKRRTLQNLCEDGTFETAENPPGKFGWLVYEDSFWRWAKSLDGEKSAAD' A
#
# COMPACT_ATOMS: atom_id res chain seq x y z
N MET A 1 -27.34 13.95 20.56
CA MET A 1 -25.87 14.03 20.71
C MET A 1 -25.24 13.58 19.40
N LYS A 2 -24.61 14.50 18.65
CA LYS A 2 -23.92 14.17 17.40
C LYS A 2 -22.51 13.68 17.75
N GLN A 3 -22.25 12.39 17.61
CA GLN A 3 -20.90 11.84 17.74
C GLN A 3 -20.12 12.13 16.46
N THR A 4 -19.28 13.17 16.51
CA THR A 4 -18.16 13.37 15.60
C THR A 4 -17.08 12.33 15.92
N ASN A 5 -17.02 11.24 15.16
CA ASN A 5 -15.85 10.36 15.14
C ASN A 5 -15.22 10.37 13.75
N ASP A 6 -14.64 11.52 13.43
CA ASP A 6 -13.75 11.78 12.28
C ASP A 6 -12.38 11.11 12.51
N LYS A 7 -12.38 9.84 12.93
CA LYS A 7 -11.17 9.02 12.94
C LYS A 7 -11.17 8.28 11.63
N ASN A 8 -10.43 8.83 10.67
CA ASN A 8 -10.14 8.23 9.38
C ASN A 8 -9.44 6.86 9.61
N LEU A 9 -10.23 5.81 9.83
CA LEU A 9 -9.79 4.43 10.08
C LEU A 9 -9.27 3.87 8.75
N ARG A 10 -8.14 4.39 8.28
CA ARG A 10 -7.46 3.83 7.11
C ARG A 10 -6.85 2.49 7.50
N PRO A 11 -7.29 1.36 6.91
CA PRO A 11 -6.68 0.06 7.18
C PRO A 11 -5.20 0.10 6.83
N LYS A 12 -4.38 -0.54 7.68
CA LYS A 12 -2.93 -0.59 7.55
C LYS A 12 -2.49 -2.02 7.31
N LEU A 13 -1.71 -2.22 6.25
CA LEU A 13 -1.16 -3.49 5.86
C LEU A 13 0.32 -3.56 6.23
N ARG A 14 0.75 -4.74 6.67
CA ARG A 14 2.17 -5.04 6.84
C ARG A 14 2.78 -5.35 5.48
N LEU A 15 4.07 -5.10 5.32
CA LEU A 15 4.81 -5.50 4.11
C LEU A 15 4.63 -6.98 3.73
N SER A 16 4.47 -7.87 4.71
CA SER A 16 4.27 -9.30 4.43
C SER A 16 2.89 -9.59 3.84
N GLU A 17 1.88 -8.81 4.23
CA GLU A 17 0.54 -8.91 3.64
C GLU A 17 0.53 -8.33 2.23
N ILE A 18 1.20 -7.19 2.03
CA ILE A 18 1.40 -6.60 0.70
C ILE A 18 2.08 -7.61 -0.25
N GLU A 19 3.14 -8.26 0.22
CA GLU A 19 3.83 -9.29 -0.57
C GLU A 19 2.90 -10.46 -0.91
N ARG A 20 2.05 -10.89 0.04
CA ARG A 20 1.05 -11.94 -0.20
C ARG A 20 0.01 -11.50 -1.23
N LEU A 21 -0.54 -10.30 -1.11
CA LEU A 21 -1.52 -9.74 -2.03
C LEU A 21 -0.98 -9.61 -3.45
N ILE A 22 0.27 -9.14 -3.62
CA ILE A 22 0.90 -9.04 -4.94
C ILE A 22 1.04 -10.42 -5.59
N ARG A 23 1.36 -11.46 -4.81
CA ARG A 23 1.43 -12.84 -5.32
C ARG A 23 0.07 -13.42 -5.65
N GLU A 24 -0.92 -13.21 -4.77
CA GLU A 24 -2.26 -13.78 -4.90
C GLU A 24 -3.02 -13.15 -6.07
N HIS A 25 -2.97 -11.82 -6.19
CA HIS A 25 -3.61 -11.06 -7.26
C HIS A 25 -2.73 -10.90 -8.51
N LYS A 26 -1.49 -11.41 -8.50
CA LYS A 26 -0.51 -11.28 -9.59
C LYS A 26 -0.34 -9.83 -10.09
N ILE A 27 -0.38 -8.86 -9.17
CA ILE A 27 -0.31 -7.42 -9.46
C ILE A 27 1.00 -7.06 -10.18
N LEU A 28 2.11 -7.71 -9.82
CA LEU A 28 3.41 -7.54 -10.45
C LEU A 28 4.07 -8.91 -10.63
N VAL A 29 4.48 -9.23 -11.86
CA VAL A 29 5.17 -10.48 -12.20
C VAL A 29 6.50 -10.17 -12.89
N PRO A 30 7.65 -10.62 -12.34
CA PRO A 30 7.80 -11.42 -11.13
C PRO A 30 7.48 -10.63 -9.84
N PRO A 31 7.02 -11.31 -8.77
CA PRO A 31 6.70 -10.63 -7.51
C PRO A 31 7.94 -9.91 -6.97
N PRO A 32 7.81 -8.65 -6.53
CA PRO A 32 8.93 -7.86 -6.06
C PRO A 32 9.50 -8.47 -4.78
N LYS A 33 10.82 -8.39 -4.62
CA LYS A 33 11.48 -8.83 -3.39
C LYS A 33 11.14 -7.87 -2.25
N ARG A 34 11.21 -8.35 -0.99
CA ARG A 34 11.05 -7.50 0.21
C ARG A 34 11.83 -6.18 0.14
N ARG A 35 13.08 -6.21 -0.35
CA ARG A 35 13.92 -5.02 -0.49
C ARG A 35 13.31 -4.00 -1.47
N THR A 36 12.73 -4.45 -2.57
CA THR A 36 12.03 -3.57 -3.52
C THR A 36 10.81 -2.93 -2.86
N LEU A 37 10.02 -3.69 -2.09
CA LEU A 37 8.88 -3.13 -1.36
C LEU A 37 9.30 -2.13 -0.27
N GLN A 38 10.42 -2.37 0.41
CA GLN A 38 11.02 -1.42 1.36
C GLN A 38 11.44 -0.13 0.66
N ASN A 39 12.15 -0.23 -0.47
CA ASN A 39 12.52 0.93 -1.26
C ASN A 39 11.29 1.75 -1.69
N LEU A 40 10.17 1.11 -2.06
CA LEU A 40 8.93 1.81 -2.39
C LEU A 40 8.30 2.53 -1.18
N CYS A 41 8.51 2.01 0.03
CA CYS A 41 8.12 2.70 1.27
C CYS A 41 9.04 3.89 1.55
N GLU A 42 10.34 3.73 1.32
CA GLU A 42 11.37 4.78 1.54
C GLU A 42 11.27 5.92 0.52
N ASP A 43 10.96 5.59 -0.74
CA ASP A 43 10.80 6.55 -1.84
C ASP A 43 9.48 7.35 -1.73
N GLY A 44 8.56 6.93 -0.87
CA GLY A 44 7.25 7.57 -0.68
C GLY A 44 6.19 7.14 -1.70
N THR A 45 6.45 6.10 -2.49
CA THR A 45 5.42 5.48 -3.36
C THR A 45 4.29 4.88 -2.52
N PHE A 46 4.63 4.22 -1.40
CA PHE A 46 3.65 3.75 -0.43
C PHE A 46 3.47 4.75 0.70
N GLU A 47 2.23 5.16 0.92
CA GLU A 47 1.87 5.99 2.07
C GLU A 47 1.95 5.13 3.33
N THR A 48 2.93 5.43 4.18
CA THR A 48 3.20 4.67 5.40
C THR A 48 2.63 5.39 6.61
N ALA A 49 2.19 4.62 7.59
CA ALA A 49 1.68 5.17 8.84
C ALA A 49 2.80 5.71 9.75
N GLU A 50 3.99 5.15 9.61
CA GLU A 50 5.19 5.51 10.38
C GLU A 50 6.39 5.47 9.44
N ASN A 51 7.15 6.57 9.37
CA ASN A 51 8.44 6.66 8.70
C ASN A 51 9.40 7.43 9.64
N PRO A 52 10.42 6.77 10.24
CA PRO A 52 10.95 5.42 9.99
C PRO A 52 10.05 4.25 10.48
N PRO A 53 10.30 3.00 10.03
CA PRO A 53 9.50 1.84 10.45
C PRO A 53 9.63 1.58 11.95
N GLY A 54 8.50 1.38 12.62
CA GLY A 54 8.45 1.07 14.05
C GLY A 54 8.86 -0.37 14.38
N LYS A 55 8.61 -0.78 15.63
CA LYS A 55 8.96 -2.14 16.14
C LYS A 55 8.37 -3.30 15.33
N PHE A 56 7.26 -3.06 14.62
CA PHE A 56 6.56 -4.06 13.80
C PHE A 56 6.90 -3.97 12.30
N GLY A 57 7.85 -3.11 11.92
CA GLY A 57 8.25 -2.86 10.53
C GLY A 57 7.38 -1.81 9.83
N TRP A 58 7.41 -1.82 8.50
CA TRP A 58 6.66 -0.90 7.66
C TRP A 58 5.16 -1.23 7.64
N LEU A 59 4.36 -0.22 7.95
CA LEU A 59 2.90 -0.24 7.87
C LEU A 59 2.46 0.70 6.76
N VAL A 60 1.85 0.16 5.72
CA VAL A 60 1.37 0.91 4.55
C VAL A 60 -0.15 1.02 4.62
N TYR A 61 -0.71 2.16 4.24
CA TYR A 61 -2.16 2.29 4.11
C TYR A 61 -2.67 1.48 2.92
N GLU A 62 -3.70 0.67 3.16
CA GLU A 62 -4.31 -0.20 2.15
C GLU A 62 -4.76 0.57 0.90
N ASP A 63 -5.38 1.74 1.09
CA ASP A 63 -5.80 2.63 0.01
C ASP A 63 -4.63 3.05 -0.89
N SER A 64 -3.48 3.40 -0.29
CA SER A 64 -2.27 3.76 -1.03
C SER A 64 -1.72 2.57 -1.83
N PHE A 65 -1.73 1.37 -1.25
CA PHE A 65 -1.33 0.15 -1.95
C PHE A 65 -2.21 -0.12 -3.17
N TRP A 66 -3.54 -0.08 -3.03
CA TRP A 66 -4.45 -0.32 -4.15
C TRP A 66 -4.36 0.76 -5.21
N ARG A 67 -4.15 2.03 -4.83
CA ARG A 67 -3.93 3.12 -5.78
C ARG A 67 -2.65 2.89 -6.61
N TRP A 68 -1.57 2.44 -5.97
CA TRP A 68 -0.36 2.05 -6.66
C TRP A 68 -0.60 0.84 -7.59
N ALA A 69 -1.27 -0.21 -7.10
CA ALA A 69 -1.58 -1.39 -7.90
C ALA A 69 -2.41 -1.05 -9.15
N LYS A 70 -3.42 -0.19 -9.02
CA LYS A 70 -4.21 0.31 -10.17
C LYS A 70 -3.37 1.14 -11.15
N SER A 71 -2.43 1.93 -10.63
CA SER A 71 -1.50 2.67 -11.49
C SER A 71 -0.58 1.75 -12.32
N LEU A 72 -0.34 0.51 -11.87
CA LEU A 72 0.45 -0.48 -12.62
C LEU A 72 -0.37 -1.21 -13.68
N ASP A 73 -1.65 -1.47 -13.42
CA ASP A 73 -2.56 -2.13 -14.37
C ASP A 73 -2.80 -1.30 -15.64
N GLY A 74 -2.47 -0.01 -15.60
CA GLY A 74 -2.55 0.84 -16.77
C GLY A 74 -3.98 1.18 -17.14
N GLU A 75 -4.87 1.34 -16.14
CA GLU A 75 -6.14 2.03 -16.32
C GLU A 75 -5.83 3.48 -16.72
N LYS A 76 -5.59 3.67 -18.03
CA LYS A 76 -6.07 4.84 -18.74
C LYS A 76 -7.52 4.95 -18.32
N SER A 77 -7.84 5.88 -17.43
CA SER A 77 -9.20 6.35 -17.27
C SER A 77 -9.71 6.63 -18.68
N ALA A 78 -10.59 5.75 -19.16
CA ALA A 78 -11.45 6.01 -20.29
C ALA A 78 -12.35 7.17 -19.87
N ALA A 79 -11.90 8.39 -20.14
CA ALA A 79 -12.76 9.53 -20.32
C ALA A 79 -12.93 9.68 -21.83
N ASP A 80 -13.98 9.02 -22.35
CA ASP A 80 -14.67 9.38 -23.59
C ASP A 80 -15.77 10.39 -23.23
#